data_AF-A0A381Y4E7-F1
#
_entry.id   AF-A0A381Y4E7-F1
#
_cell.length_a   1.000
_cell.length_b   1.000
_cell.length_c   1.000
_cell.angle_alpha   90.00
_cell.angle_beta   90.00
_cell.angle_gamma   90.00
#
_symmetry.space_group_name_H-M   'P 1'
#
loop_
_entity.id
_entity.type
_entity.pdbx_description
1 polymer ?
#
loop_
_entity_poly.entity_id
_entity_poly.type
_entity_poly.pdbx_seq_one_letter_code
_entity_poly.pdbx_strand_id
1 'polypeptide(L)'
;MGNIDAHTHKPWVVLPVKAVEQSNSRLKPLLSPTEREQLTLTMLEDVVDTLGCVSDLGGLLVVTGCPIVKEYLSKLDVIYLEEGGRPELNSAINKGVKFLEKMGIRKFFTIPGDVPLLAVAEINQLTACLRSTEGIILVPAHDGAGTNSIASSIPIQIT
;
A
#
# COMPACT_ATOMS: atom_id res chain seq x y z
N MET A 1 28.62 -14.13 0.55
CA MET A 1 27.84 -13.95 -0.69
C MET A 1 26.37 -14.25 -0.35
N GLY A 2 25.68 -13.29 0.26
CA GLY A 2 24.34 -13.50 0.84
C GLY A 2 23.24 -13.09 -0.13
N ASN A 3 22.55 -14.09 -0.69
CA ASN A 3 21.13 -14.12 -1.07
C ASN A 3 20.48 -12.81 -1.59
N ILE A 4 21.06 -12.19 -2.62
CA ILE A 4 20.47 -11.02 -3.31
C ILE A 4 19.28 -11.44 -4.18
N ASP A 5 19.17 -12.73 -4.52
CA ASP A 5 18.17 -13.27 -5.47
C ASP A 5 16.79 -13.57 -4.83
N ALA A 6 16.73 -13.79 -3.52
CA ALA A 6 15.46 -14.15 -2.86
C ALA A 6 14.48 -12.97 -2.72
N HIS A 7 14.99 -11.74 -2.60
CA HIS A 7 14.17 -10.54 -2.40
C HIS A 7 13.73 -9.88 -3.71
N THR A 8 14.42 -10.12 -4.82
CA THR A 8 14.08 -9.56 -6.14
C THR A 8 12.84 -10.19 -6.76
N HIS A 9 12.47 -11.40 -6.33
CA HIS A 9 11.28 -12.11 -6.82
C HIS A 9 10.03 -11.93 -5.95
N LYS A 10 10.19 -11.52 -4.68
CA LYS A 10 9.06 -11.29 -3.80
C LYS A 10 8.43 -9.92 -4.09
N PRO A 11 7.11 -9.85 -4.26
CA PRO A 11 6.45 -8.58 -4.52
C PRO A 11 6.51 -7.67 -3.30
N TRP A 12 6.71 -6.38 -3.55
CA TRP A 12 6.58 -5.33 -2.54
C TRP A 12 5.18 -4.75 -2.51
N VAL A 13 4.76 -4.27 -1.34
CA VAL A 13 3.48 -3.58 -1.19
C VAL A 13 3.70 -2.07 -1.26
N VAL A 14 2.90 -1.37 -2.06
CA VAL A 14 2.82 0.09 -2.06
C VAL A 14 1.49 0.51 -1.45
N LEU A 15 1.53 1.14 -0.28
CA LEU A 15 0.35 1.56 0.49
C LEU A 15 0.24 3.09 0.47
N PRO A 16 -0.50 3.70 -0.46
CA PRO A 16 -0.82 5.12 -0.41
C PRO A 16 -1.81 5.41 0.72
N VAL A 17 -1.42 6.25 1.69
CA VAL A 17 -2.26 6.66 2.82
C VAL A 17 -2.49 8.17 2.76
N LYS A 18 -3.74 8.56 2.48
CA LYS A 18 -4.14 9.97 2.40
C LYS A 18 -4.16 10.64 3.77
N ALA A 19 -4.11 11.96 3.75
CA ALA A 19 -4.34 12.77 4.94
C ALA A 19 -5.74 12.51 5.52
N VAL A 20 -5.86 12.50 6.85
CA VAL A 20 -7.10 12.16 7.57
C VAL A 20 -8.26 13.09 7.17
N GLU A 21 -7.96 14.35 6.88
CA GLU A 21 -8.95 15.36 6.47
C GLU A 21 -9.61 15.00 5.12
N GLN A 22 -8.92 14.20 4.33
CA GLN A 22 -9.31 13.74 2.99
C GLN A 22 -9.78 12.27 2.99
N SER A 23 -9.33 11.46 3.94
CA SER A 23 -9.83 10.10 4.16
C SER A 23 -11.26 10.11 4.72
N ASN A 24 -12.01 9.05 4.42
CA ASN A 24 -13.34 8.82 4.97
C ASN A 24 -14.30 10.02 4.83
N SER A 25 -14.22 10.74 3.70
CA SER A 25 -15.02 11.95 3.44
C SER A 25 -16.53 11.69 3.53
N ARG A 26 -16.96 10.47 3.20
CA ARG A 26 -18.35 9.99 3.36
C ARG A 26 -18.80 9.87 4.83
N LEU A 27 -17.86 9.75 5.77
CA LEU A 27 -18.11 9.66 7.22
C LEU A 27 -17.98 11.01 7.94
N LYS A 28 -17.64 12.10 7.23
CA LYS A 28 -17.62 13.47 7.79
C LYS A 28 -18.88 13.88 8.57
N PRO A 29 -20.11 13.54 8.15
CA PRO A 29 -21.31 13.92 8.91
C PRO A 29 -21.51 13.07 10.18
N LEU A 30 -20.78 11.97 10.35
CA LEU A 30 -20.96 11.01 11.44
C LEU A 30 -19.82 11.01 12.46
N LEU A 31 -18.62 11.44 12.05
CA LEU A 31 -17.41 11.39 12.87
C LEU A 31 -16.74 12.76 12.96
N SER A 32 -16.36 13.13 14.18
CA SER A 32 -15.50 14.28 14.45
C SER A 32 -14.13 14.12 13.77
N PRO A 33 -13.36 15.21 13.60
CA PRO A 33 -11.99 15.13 13.10
C PRO A 33 -11.12 14.11 13.87
N THR A 34 -11.16 14.14 15.21
CA THR A 34 -10.39 13.23 16.06
C THR A 34 -10.81 11.77 15.90
N GLU A 35 -12.10 11.47 15.79
CA GLU A 35 -12.57 10.10 15.55
C GLU A 35 -12.14 9.59 14.16
N ARG A 36 -12.06 10.47 13.15
CA ARG A 36 -11.54 10.09 11.83
C ARG A 36 -10.03 9.85 11.85
N GLU A 37 -9.28 10.60 12.66
CA GLU A 37 -7.84 10.36 12.87
C GLU A 37 -7.63 8.98 13.50
N GLN A 38 -8.34 8.70 14.59
CA GLN A 38 -8.29 7.41 15.26
C GLN A 38 -8.68 6.27 14.32
N LEU A 39 -9.80 6.40 13.60
CA LEU A 39 -10.25 5.39 12.65
C LEU A 39 -9.20 5.12 11.56
N THR A 40 -8.58 6.17 11.01
CA THR A 40 -7.55 6.03 9.97
C THR A 40 -6.32 5.31 10.51
N LEU A 41 -5.89 5.63 11.73
CA LEU A 41 -4.76 4.94 12.36
C LEU A 41 -5.06 3.49 12.68
N THR A 42 -6.24 3.19 13.24
CA THR A 42 -6.64 1.81 13.54
C THR A 42 -6.74 0.97 12.27
N MET A 43 -7.34 1.52 11.19
CA MET A 43 -7.39 0.81 9.91
C MET A 43 -5.99 0.57 9.32
N LEU A 44 -5.09 1.54 9.45
CA LEU A 44 -3.71 1.40 9.01
C LEU A 44 -2.97 0.33 9.83
N GLU A 45 -3.16 0.30 11.15
CA GLU A 45 -2.60 -0.69 12.05
C GLU A 45 -3.04 -2.10 11.63
N ASP A 46 -4.35 -2.32 11.43
CA ASP A 46 -4.89 -3.61 10.96
C ASP A 46 -4.23 -4.08 9.65
N VAL A 47 -4.04 -3.16 8.69
CA VAL A 47 -3.41 -3.46 7.40
C VAL A 47 -1.91 -3.77 7.57
N VAL A 48 -1.18 -2.97 8.34
CA VAL A 48 0.26 -3.17 8.58
C VAL A 48 0.51 -4.50 9.29
N ASP A 49 -0.28 -4.82 10.31
CA ASP A 49 -0.17 -6.08 11.07
C ASP A 49 -0.49 -7.29 10.19
N THR A 50 -1.54 -7.20 9.37
CA THR A 50 -1.90 -8.24 8.40
C THR A 50 -0.76 -8.49 7.42
N LEU A 51 -0.16 -7.42 6.88
CA LEU A 51 0.97 -7.52 5.96
C LEU A 51 2.23 -8.07 6.64
N GLY A 52 2.46 -7.73 7.92
CA GLY A 52 3.54 -8.28 8.74
C GLY A 52 3.45 -9.80 8.92
N CYS A 53 2.26 -10.37 8.82
CA CYS A 53 2.01 -11.81 8.91
C CYS A 53 2.28 -12.57 7.59
N VAL A 54 2.55 -11.88 6.48
CA VAL A 54 2.76 -12.50 5.17
C VAL A 54 4.26 -12.71 4.90
N SER A 55 4.72 -13.96 4.96
CA SER A 55 6.13 -14.32 4.77
C SER A 55 6.65 -14.17 3.32
N ASP A 56 5.75 -14.08 2.33
CA ASP A 56 6.11 -14.02 0.91
C ASP A 56 6.15 -12.59 0.33
N LEU A 57 6.24 -11.58 1.20
CA LEU A 57 6.47 -10.18 0.78
C LEU A 57 7.94 -9.81 0.80
N GLY A 58 8.32 -8.94 -0.13
CA GLY A 58 9.64 -8.31 -0.14
C GLY A 58 9.76 -7.16 0.86
N GLY A 59 8.63 -6.54 1.20
CA GLY A 59 8.53 -5.43 2.15
C GLY A 59 7.29 -4.57 1.91
N LEU A 60 7.08 -3.59 2.80
CA LEU A 60 6.02 -2.59 2.73
C LEU A 60 6.62 -1.20 2.52
N LEU A 61 6.09 -0.48 1.54
CA LEU A 61 6.37 0.92 1.26
C LEU A 61 5.11 1.75 1.45
N VAL A 62 5.09 2.63 2.44
CA VAL A 62 3.96 3.54 2.67
C VAL A 62 4.24 4.89 2.02
N VAL A 63 3.27 5.46 1.31
CA VAL A 63 3.39 6.81 0.73
C VAL A 63 2.35 7.71 1.37
N THR A 64 2.78 8.72 2.12
CA THR A 64 1.87 9.59 2.86
C THR A 64 2.43 11.00 3.08
N GLY A 65 1.56 12.01 2.95
CA GLY A 65 1.85 13.37 3.43
C GLY A 65 1.43 13.61 4.88
N CYS A 66 0.75 12.66 5.53
CA CYS A 66 0.05 12.90 6.79
C CYS A 66 1.00 12.85 8.00
N PRO A 67 1.11 13.93 8.81
CA PRO A 67 2.02 13.96 9.96
C PRO A 67 1.78 12.86 10.99
N ILE A 68 0.52 12.59 11.34
CA ILE A 68 0.18 11.58 12.34
C ILE A 68 0.52 10.15 11.87
N VAL A 69 0.33 9.87 10.57
CA VAL A 69 0.73 8.59 9.96
C VAL A 69 2.25 8.47 9.95
N LYS A 70 2.98 9.55 9.61
CA LYS A 70 4.45 9.56 9.69
C LYS A 70 4.96 9.30 11.12
N GLU A 71 4.30 9.86 12.13
CA GLU A 71 4.64 9.61 13.54
C GLU A 71 4.36 8.17 13.97
N TYR A 72 3.27 7.57 13.46
CA TYR A 72 2.98 6.15 13.69
C TYR A 72 4.05 5.26 13.03
N LEU A 73 4.34 5.49 11.75
CA LEU A 73 5.29 4.69 10.99
C LEU A 73 6.73 4.81 11.48
N SER A 74 7.14 5.95 12.05
CA SER A 74 8.50 6.12 12.60
C SER A 74 8.78 5.24 13.82
N LYS A 75 7.73 4.71 14.46
CA LYS A 75 7.82 3.74 15.55
C LYS A 75 7.93 2.30 15.05
N LEU A 76 7.78 2.09 13.74
CA LEU A 76 7.82 0.79 13.08
C LEU A 76 9.03 0.69 12.15
N ASP A 77 9.50 -0.53 11.88
CA ASP A 77 10.56 -0.80 10.90
C ASP A 77 9.97 -0.86 9.46
N VAL A 78 9.23 0.18 9.08
CA VAL A 78 8.53 0.27 7.78
C VAL A 78 9.10 1.44 6.97
N ILE A 79 9.36 1.18 5.68
CA ILE A 79 9.83 2.22 4.76
C ILE A 79 8.67 3.12 4.38
N TYR A 80 8.83 4.44 4.50
CA TYR A 80 7.84 5.39 4.03
C TYR A 80 8.44 6.52 3.20
N LEU A 81 7.62 7.07 2.30
CA LEU A 81 7.91 8.23 1.48
C LEU A 81 6.90 9.33 1.75
N GLU A 82 7.39 10.56 1.82
CA GLU A 82 6.52 11.71 1.80
C GLU A 82 5.85 11.82 0.42
N GLU A 83 4.54 12.01 0.34
CA GLU A 83 3.80 12.09 -0.93
C GLU A 83 4.32 13.27 -1.79
N GLY A 84 4.43 14.47 -1.18
CA GLY A 84 4.91 15.70 -1.80
C GLY A 84 3.94 16.27 -2.85
N GLY A 85 3.71 17.58 -2.83
CA GLY A 85 2.75 18.21 -3.76
C GLY A 85 1.28 18.02 -3.34
N ARG A 86 0.35 18.05 -4.31
CA ARG A 86 -1.08 17.85 -4.05
C ARG A 86 -1.37 16.36 -3.83
N PRO A 87 -2.18 15.97 -2.82
CA PRO A 87 -2.51 14.57 -2.58
C PRO A 87 -3.27 13.97 -3.76
N GLU A 88 -2.69 12.93 -4.36
CA GLU A 88 -3.25 12.25 -5.53
C GLU A 88 -2.79 10.79 -5.56
N LEU A 89 -3.75 9.88 -5.61
CA LEU A 89 -3.51 8.43 -5.49
C LEU A 89 -2.51 7.93 -6.53
N ASN A 90 -2.70 8.27 -7.80
CA ASN A 90 -1.83 7.82 -8.89
C ASN A 90 -0.42 8.40 -8.76
N SER A 91 -0.29 9.65 -8.32
CA SER A 91 1.01 10.28 -8.05
C SER A 91 1.76 9.56 -6.92
N ALA A 92 1.07 9.24 -5.82
CA ALA A 92 1.63 8.48 -4.70
C ALA A 92 2.10 7.08 -5.14
N ILE A 93 1.28 6.36 -5.92
CA ILE A 93 1.64 5.03 -6.45
C ILE A 93 2.86 5.14 -7.36
N ASN A 94 2.87 6.06 -8.34
CA ASN A 94 4.01 6.24 -9.26
C ASN A 94 5.30 6.58 -8.51
N LYS A 95 5.21 7.37 -7.45
CA LYS A 95 6.36 7.69 -6.59
C LYS A 95 6.90 6.44 -5.91
N GLY A 96 6.01 5.62 -5.35
CA GLY A 96 6.36 4.33 -4.76
C GLY A 96 7.02 3.39 -5.76
N VAL A 97 6.43 3.23 -6.95
CA VAL A 97 6.96 2.39 -8.02
C VAL A 97 8.37 2.83 -8.45
N LYS A 98 8.59 4.13 -8.66
CA LYS A 98 9.92 4.67 -9.00
C LYS A 98 10.96 4.45 -7.90
N PHE A 99 10.55 4.47 -6.64
CA PHE A 99 11.43 4.18 -5.52
C PHE A 99 11.80 2.70 -5.48
N LEU A 100 10.81 1.81 -5.63
CA LEU A 100 11.03 0.36 -5.72
C LEU A 100 11.92 -0.03 -6.90
N GLU A 101 11.72 0.60 -8.07
CA GLU A 101 12.55 0.40 -9.25
C GLU A 101 14.04 0.72 -8.96
N LYS A 102 14.32 1.83 -8.27
CA LYS A 102 15.69 2.21 -7.86
C LYS A 102 16.30 1.23 -6.85
N MET A 103 15.48 0.55 -6.06
CA MET A 103 15.92 -0.53 -5.17
C MET A 103 16.15 -1.86 -5.90
N GLY A 104 15.90 -1.93 -7.21
CA GLY A 104 16.01 -3.15 -8.01
C GLY A 104 14.82 -4.10 -7.88
N ILE A 105 13.72 -3.64 -7.29
CA ILE A 105 12.49 -4.44 -7.14
C ILE A 105 11.74 -4.48 -8.47
N ARG A 106 11.26 -5.68 -8.83
CA ARG A 106 10.64 -5.95 -10.14
C ARG A 106 9.15 -6.24 -10.07
N LYS A 107 8.60 -6.52 -8.89
CA LYS A 107 7.18 -6.85 -8.69
C LYS A 107 6.63 -6.07 -7.52
N PHE A 108 5.43 -5.52 -7.69
CA PHE A 108 4.73 -4.84 -6.62
C PHE A 108 3.23 -5.01 -6.76
N PHE A 109 2.52 -4.66 -5.70
CA PHE A 109 1.09 -4.40 -5.77
C PHE A 109 0.69 -3.30 -4.80
N THR A 110 -0.45 -2.66 -5.07
CA THR A 110 -1.00 -1.62 -4.23
C THR A 110 -2.00 -2.18 -3.24
N ILE A 111 -2.08 -1.61 -2.04
CA ILE A 111 -3.21 -1.82 -1.14
C ILE A 111 -3.78 -0.44 -0.78
N PRO A 112 -5.10 -0.26 -0.68
CA PRO A 112 -5.69 0.96 -0.13
C PRO A 112 -5.47 1.04 1.38
N GLY A 113 -5.22 2.23 1.91
CA GLY A 113 -5.11 2.42 3.37
C GLY A 113 -6.43 2.22 4.15
N ASP A 114 -7.56 2.03 3.48
CA ASP A 114 -8.92 1.98 4.05
C ASP A 114 -9.61 0.61 3.91
N VAL A 115 -8.84 -0.47 3.73
CA VAL A 115 -9.33 -1.87 3.77
C VAL A 115 -8.83 -2.61 5.03
N PRO A 116 -9.37 -2.30 6.23
CA PRO A 116 -8.94 -2.95 7.47
C PRO A 116 -9.25 -4.45 7.52
N LEU A 117 -10.19 -4.93 6.71
CA LEU A 117 -10.58 -6.35 6.65
C LEU A 117 -9.73 -7.17 5.67
N LEU A 118 -8.54 -6.67 5.33
CA LEU A 118 -7.61 -7.38 4.47
C LEU A 118 -7.26 -8.74 5.09
N ALA A 119 -7.37 -9.82 4.32
CA ALA A 119 -7.00 -11.14 4.80
C ALA A 119 -5.62 -11.58 4.28
N VAL A 120 -4.83 -12.20 5.16
CA VAL A 120 -3.54 -12.83 4.81
C VAL A 120 -3.69 -13.80 3.62
N ALA A 121 -4.81 -14.52 3.56
CA ALA A 121 -5.11 -15.45 2.46
C ALA A 121 -5.24 -14.74 1.10
N GLU A 122 -5.85 -13.55 1.05
CA GLU A 122 -6.00 -12.77 -0.18
C GLU A 122 -4.64 -12.29 -0.69
N ILE A 123 -3.76 -11.86 0.23
CA ILE A 123 -2.40 -11.46 -0.12
C ILE A 123 -1.59 -12.65 -0.63
N ASN A 124 -1.66 -13.81 0.03
CA ASN A 124 -0.97 -15.01 -0.43
C ASN A 124 -1.43 -15.46 -1.82
N GLN A 125 -2.72 -15.32 -2.13
CA GLN A 125 -3.22 -15.59 -3.49
C GLN A 125 -2.66 -14.58 -4.50
N LEU A 126 -2.62 -13.29 -4.14
CA LEU A 126 -2.09 -12.24 -5.00
C LEU A 126 -0.58 -12.42 -5.27
N THR A 127 0.22 -12.74 -4.25
CA THR A 127 1.66 -13.00 -4.42
C THR A 127 1.91 -14.24 -5.28
N ALA A 128 1.12 -15.31 -5.10
CA ALA A 128 1.20 -16.51 -5.93
C ALA A 128 0.91 -16.21 -7.41
N CYS A 129 -0.15 -15.44 -7.69
CA CYS A 129 -0.49 -15.02 -9.05
C CYS A 129 0.58 -14.11 -9.68
N LEU A 130 1.13 -13.16 -8.92
CA LEU A 130 2.24 -12.30 -9.39
C LEU A 130 3.51 -13.09 -9.70
N ARG A 131 3.73 -14.22 -9.01
CA ARG A 131 4.86 -15.10 -9.31
C ARG A 131 4.67 -15.87 -10.61
N SER A 132 3.45 -16.30 -10.92
CA SER A 132 3.13 -17.09 -12.11
C SER A 132 2.90 -16.27 -13.39
N THR A 133 2.84 -14.95 -13.29
CA THR A 133 2.41 -14.08 -14.40
C THR A 133 3.29 -12.84 -14.50
N GLU A 134 3.66 -12.43 -15.72
CA GLU A 134 4.39 -11.16 -15.95
C GLU A 134 3.47 -9.97 -16.27
N GLY A 135 2.15 -10.17 -16.22
CA GLY A 135 1.13 -9.17 -16.57
C GLY A 135 0.67 -8.26 -15.43
N ILE A 136 -0.38 -7.50 -15.71
CA ILE A 136 -1.08 -6.64 -14.76
C ILE A 136 -2.29 -7.41 -14.19
N ILE A 137 -2.43 -7.41 -12.88
CA ILE A 137 -3.58 -7.92 -12.14
C ILE A 137 -4.35 -6.71 -11.59
N LEU A 138 -5.65 -6.65 -11.87
CA LEU A 138 -6.55 -5.63 -11.34
C LEU A 138 -7.53 -6.31 -10.39
N VAL A 139 -7.54 -5.89 -9.13
CA VAL A 139 -8.49 -6.36 -8.12
C VAL A 139 -9.63 -5.35 -8.03
N PRO A 140 -10.85 -5.70 -8.45
CA PRO A 140 -11.98 -4.77 -8.43
C PRO A 140 -12.38 -4.42 -6.99
N ALA A 141 -12.91 -3.21 -6.81
CA ALA A 141 -13.56 -2.82 -5.57
C ALA A 141 -14.89 -3.55 -5.39
N HIS A 142 -15.29 -3.80 -4.13
CA HIS A 142 -16.55 -4.48 -3.82
C HIS A 142 -17.79 -3.73 -4.35
N ASP A 143 -17.69 -2.41 -4.56
CA ASP A 143 -18.77 -1.59 -5.12
C ASP A 143 -18.80 -1.57 -6.67
N GLY A 144 -17.87 -2.26 -7.34
CA GLY A 144 -17.80 -2.38 -8.79
C GLY A 144 -17.47 -1.08 -9.53
N ALA A 145 -17.20 0.02 -8.81
CA ALA A 145 -16.97 1.35 -9.39
C ALA A 145 -15.51 1.81 -9.29
N GLY A 146 -14.62 0.96 -8.76
CA GLY A 146 -13.21 1.26 -8.56
C GLY A 146 -12.31 0.03 -8.56
N THR A 147 -11.02 0.26 -8.32
CA THR A 147 -9.98 -0.78 -8.22
C THR A 147 -9.42 -0.76 -6.81
N ASN A 148 -9.59 -1.86 -6.07
CA ASN A 148 -9.01 -2.00 -4.73
C ASN A 148 -7.49 -2.24 -4.82
N SER A 149 -6.99 -2.95 -5.82
CA SER A 149 -5.55 -3.20 -5.94
C SER A 149 -5.11 -3.30 -7.38
N ILE A 150 -3.92 -2.78 -7.68
CA ILE A 150 -3.19 -3.02 -8.91
C ILE A 150 -1.92 -3.78 -8.56
N ALA A 151 -1.69 -4.90 -9.22
CA ALA A 151 -0.52 -5.75 -9.06
C ALA A 151 0.18 -5.85 -10.42
N SER A 152 1.49 -5.57 -10.49
CA SER A 152 2.21 -5.58 -11.76
C SER A 152 3.71 -5.80 -11.59
N SER A 153 4.33 -6.22 -12.69
CA SER A 153 5.79 -6.08 -12.88
C SER A 153 6.16 -4.61 -13.12
N ILE A 154 7.38 -4.24 -12.72
CA ILE A 154 8.02 -2.94 -12.95
C ILE A 154 8.96 -3.09 -14.17
N PRO A 155 9.01 -2.11 -15.10
CA PRO A 155 8.41 -0.76 -15.02
C PRO A 155 6.93 -0.68 -15.42
N ILE A 156 6.18 0.20 -14.74
CA ILE A 156 4.81 0.60 -15.08
C ILE A 156 4.56 2.06 -14.66
N GLN A 157 3.67 2.77 -15.36
CA GLN A 157 3.20 4.10 -15.00
C GLN A 157 1.67 4.08 -14.92
N ILE A 158 1.12 4.60 -13.82
CA ILE A 158 -0.33 4.72 -13.60
C ILE A 158 -0.73 6.17 -13.90
N THR A 159 -1.56 6.39 -14.93
CA THR A 159 -2.05 7.73 -15.33
C THR A 159 -3.43 7.98 -14.75
#